data_AF-A0A8B8C2B3-F1
#
_entry.id   AF-A0A8B8C2B3-F1
#
_cell.length_a   1.000
_cell.length_b   1.000
_cell.length_c   1.000
_cell.angle_alpha   90.00
_cell.angle_beta   90.00
_cell.angle_gamma   90.00
#
_symmetry.space_group_name_H-M   'P 1'
#
loop_
_entity.id
_entity.type
_entity.pdbx_description
1 polymer ?
#
loop_
_entity_poly.entity_id
_entity_poly.type
_entity_poly.pdbx_seq_one_letter_code
_entity_poly.pdbx_strand_id
1 'polypeptide(L)'
;MDPQYSGQDIVRCDLCETPVPPMCCDLCHINLCIACVGVHLSDRSKEHQVVPFEERGSTINYPKCQKHPPKICELHCKHCNIPICVSCVSSGDHEHHKKVDILTNLSSKKELIKKDLQELKKLIRPKFQQAASEIPAQKAGVKQHSLKLTAALNKQGEALHKEINSLIQRKQTQIEDMDEQHLAAITTQEEVINKALHEIKQVILDLQNLLDSDDVCLVSEYTSRNGEFRSLPAQFQVTLPTFSPQEINREQLDQQLGSLSQLLITYPLTDEATRTTEEHGGPKKTPGAVSSPPARPLRDKTLSDRPQILIDIPTTGYNYLLSVSCLSDEEIWTSGDNEIMKLYNLKGELRESVQTKSGNTPQDIAVIRSGGLVYADPWDRSINLVSGTQIQTLITLRGWEPLGLCSTSSGDLLVIMTSDDLQQTKVVRYSGSTETQSIQQDDQGKPLYSSDDIKYLSENRNSDICVADYNAGAVVVVSAAGKLRFRYTGPPSTLRGSFDPHGITTDSQANILTADFDNRRIHIIDQDGRFLRFLHNCGLQNPRGLCVDSRDYLFVAERYTGKVKKLQYYK
;
A
#
# COMPACT_ATOMS: atom_id res chain seq x y z
N MET A 1 -30.32 -30.99 -3.88
CA MET A 1 -31.67 -30.95 -3.32
C MET A 1 -31.99 -29.51 -2.94
N ASP A 2 -33.25 -29.13 -3.14
CA ASP A 2 -33.82 -27.78 -3.20
C ASP A 2 -33.38 -26.74 -2.15
N PRO A 3 -33.22 -25.47 -2.56
CA PRO A 3 -33.29 -24.30 -1.69
C PRO A 3 -34.72 -23.72 -1.64
N GLN A 4 -35.11 -23.12 -0.51
CA GLN A 4 -36.34 -22.28 -0.35
C GLN A 4 -37.68 -22.99 -0.13
N TYR A 5 -37.87 -23.57 1.07
CA TYR A 5 -39.18 -23.52 1.74
C TYR A 5 -38.96 -23.24 3.23
N SER A 6 -38.60 -21.99 3.55
CA SER A 6 -38.91 -21.43 4.88
C SER A 6 -40.42 -21.53 5.05
N GLY A 7 -40.89 -22.14 6.14
CA GLY A 7 -42.30 -22.41 6.39
C GLY A 7 -43.16 -21.20 6.05
N GLN A 8 -44.00 -21.34 5.02
CA GLN A 8 -45.13 -20.43 4.85
C GLN A 8 -46.06 -20.75 6.01
N ASP A 9 -46.09 -19.87 7.02
CA ASP A 9 -47.11 -19.94 8.06
C ASP A 9 -48.47 -20.04 7.38
N ILE A 10 -49.14 -21.18 7.55
CA ILE A 10 -50.48 -21.38 7.04
C ILE A 10 -51.34 -20.32 7.71
N VAL A 11 -51.91 -19.41 6.90
CA VAL A 11 -52.80 -18.36 7.39
C VAL A 11 -53.95 -19.03 8.15
N ARG A 12 -54.21 -18.60 9.38
CA ARG A 12 -55.22 -19.15 10.29
C ARG A 12 -56.27 -18.11 10.64
N CYS A 13 -57.45 -18.56 11.05
CA CYS A 13 -58.48 -17.70 11.59
C CYS A 13 -58.01 -17.09 12.91
N ASP A 14 -58.01 -15.78 13.02
CA ASP A 14 -57.50 -15.07 14.20
C ASP A 14 -58.39 -15.23 15.45
N LEU A 15 -59.59 -15.81 15.32
CA LEU A 15 -60.50 -16.05 16.44
C LEU A 15 -60.49 -17.49 16.96
N CYS A 16 -60.11 -18.47 16.15
CA CYS A 16 -60.18 -19.89 16.52
C CYS A 16 -59.07 -20.76 15.94
N GLU A 17 -58.04 -20.15 15.34
CA GLU A 17 -56.85 -20.79 14.78
C GLU A 17 -57.11 -21.82 13.66
N THR A 18 -58.33 -21.82 13.11
CA THR A 18 -58.71 -22.70 11.99
C THR A 18 -57.87 -22.35 10.76
N PRO A 19 -57.13 -23.30 10.17
CA PRO A 19 -56.27 -23.03 9.01
C PRO A 19 -57.09 -22.70 7.76
N VAL A 20 -56.51 -21.88 6.89
CA VAL A 20 -57.07 -21.43 5.61
C VAL A 20 -58.47 -20.79 5.76
N PRO A 21 -58.59 -19.69 6.54
CA PRO A 21 -59.83 -18.94 6.64
C PRO A 21 -60.22 -18.33 5.28
N PRO A 22 -61.42 -18.64 4.74
CA PRO A 22 -61.84 -18.15 3.44
C PRO A 22 -62.33 -16.69 3.45
N MET A 23 -62.52 -16.09 4.64
CA MET A 23 -63.02 -14.73 4.80
C MET A 23 -62.00 -13.86 5.54
N CYS A 24 -62.01 -12.56 5.32
CA CYS A 24 -61.27 -11.59 6.13
C CYS A 24 -62.10 -10.32 6.34
N CYS A 25 -61.88 -9.64 7.46
CA CYS A 25 -62.46 -8.32 7.69
C CYS A 25 -61.47 -7.24 7.26
N ASP A 26 -61.81 -6.46 6.24
CA ASP A 26 -60.92 -5.43 5.68
C ASP A 26 -60.68 -4.27 6.67
N LEU A 27 -61.67 -3.96 7.52
CA LEU A 27 -61.58 -2.89 8.52
C LEU A 27 -60.84 -3.30 9.79
N CYS A 28 -60.93 -4.58 10.18
CA CYS A 28 -60.25 -5.11 11.36
C CYS A 28 -58.91 -5.78 11.05
N HIS A 29 -58.60 -5.96 9.76
CA HIS A 29 -57.39 -6.64 9.26
C HIS A 29 -57.17 -8.07 9.78
N ILE A 30 -58.25 -8.77 10.15
CA ILE A 30 -58.22 -10.16 10.63
C ILE A 30 -58.80 -11.13 9.60
N ASN A 31 -58.36 -12.38 9.65
CA ASN A 31 -58.83 -13.51 8.87
C ASN A 31 -59.83 -14.35 9.68
N LEU A 32 -60.93 -14.75 9.06
CA LEU A 32 -62.10 -15.35 9.70
C LEU A 32 -62.50 -16.63 8.98
N CYS A 33 -62.68 -17.72 9.73
CA CYS A 33 -63.41 -18.88 9.21
C CYS A 33 -64.91 -18.57 9.15
N ILE A 34 -65.66 -19.28 8.31
CA ILE A 34 -67.10 -19.02 8.09
C ILE A 34 -67.88 -19.03 9.41
N ALA A 35 -67.56 -19.95 10.32
CA ALA A 35 -68.21 -20.04 11.63
C ALA A 35 -67.95 -18.81 12.53
N CYS A 36 -66.78 -18.17 12.39
CA CYS A 36 -66.38 -17.01 13.19
C CYS A 36 -66.87 -15.68 12.61
N VAL A 37 -67.34 -15.63 11.36
CA VAL A 37 -67.89 -14.40 10.74
C VAL A 37 -69.07 -13.86 11.54
N GLY A 38 -70.02 -14.72 11.91
CA GLY A 38 -71.20 -14.30 12.68
C GLY A 38 -70.84 -13.73 14.06
N VAL A 39 -69.88 -14.36 14.74
CA VAL A 39 -69.36 -13.87 16.04
C VAL A 39 -68.66 -12.53 15.88
N HIS A 40 -67.86 -12.35 14.83
CA HIS A 40 -67.18 -11.08 14.56
C HIS A 40 -68.17 -9.95 14.24
N LEU A 41 -69.21 -10.22 13.44
CA LEU A 41 -70.25 -9.25 13.10
C LEU A 41 -71.20 -8.92 14.27
N SER A 42 -71.13 -9.69 15.37
CA SER A 42 -71.95 -9.44 16.56
C SER A 42 -71.44 -8.27 17.41
N ASP A 43 -70.18 -7.89 17.24
CA ASP A 43 -69.60 -6.71 17.89
C ASP A 43 -70.19 -5.44 17.24
N ARG A 44 -70.99 -4.69 18.02
CA ARG A 44 -71.60 -3.43 17.58
C ARG A 44 -70.74 -2.21 17.91
N SER A 45 -69.58 -2.39 18.54
CA SER A 45 -68.69 -1.29 18.92
C SER A 45 -67.86 -0.75 17.76
N LYS A 46 -67.74 -1.51 16.67
CA LYS A 46 -66.96 -1.17 15.48
C LYS A 46 -67.76 -1.48 14.22
N GLU A 47 -67.43 -0.78 13.13
CA GLU A 47 -67.90 -1.17 11.80
C GLU A 47 -67.03 -2.32 11.28
N HIS A 48 -67.70 -3.31 10.68
CA HIS A 48 -67.06 -4.52 10.17
C HIS A 48 -67.44 -4.70 8.71
N GLN A 49 -66.44 -4.97 7.86
CA GLN A 49 -66.65 -5.30 6.45
C GLN A 49 -65.91 -6.60 6.15
N VAL A 50 -66.67 -7.70 6.10
CA VAL A 50 -66.11 -9.03 5.85
C VAL A 50 -66.25 -9.35 4.36
N VAL A 51 -65.12 -9.66 3.72
CA VAL A 51 -65.00 -10.02 2.30
C VAL A 51 -64.30 -11.38 2.16
N PRO A 52 -64.45 -12.08 1.01
CA PRO A 52 -63.64 -13.24 0.69
C PRO A 52 -62.15 -12.92 0.73
N PHE A 53 -61.31 -13.88 1.12
CA PHE A 53 -59.86 -13.67 1.29
C PHE A 53 -59.16 -13.25 -0.02
N GLU A 54 -59.65 -13.71 -1.17
CA GLU A 54 -59.16 -13.30 -2.51
C GLU A 54 -59.42 -11.82 -2.81
N GLU A 55 -60.40 -11.24 -2.12
CA GLU A 55 -60.79 -9.83 -2.17
C GLU A 55 -60.18 -9.02 -1.01
N ARG A 56 -59.20 -9.56 -0.28
CA ARG A 56 -58.53 -8.84 0.81
C ARG A 56 -57.88 -7.55 0.31
N GLY A 57 -58.26 -6.42 0.89
CA GLY A 57 -57.80 -5.10 0.45
C GLY A 57 -58.47 -4.58 -0.82
N SER A 58 -59.61 -5.17 -1.24
CA SER A 58 -60.48 -4.62 -2.29
C SER A 58 -61.17 -3.33 -1.85
N THR A 59 -61.31 -3.14 -0.54
CA THR A 59 -61.81 -1.89 0.02
C THR A 59 -60.75 -0.80 -0.20
N ILE A 60 -61.08 0.18 -1.05
CA ILE A 60 -60.19 1.29 -1.37
C ILE A 60 -59.94 2.11 -0.10
N ASN A 61 -58.70 2.07 0.40
CA ASN A 61 -58.30 2.87 1.55
C ASN A 61 -58.01 4.31 1.09
N TYR A 62 -59.00 5.19 1.26
CA TYR A 62 -58.83 6.62 0.99
C TYR A 62 -57.96 7.27 2.06
N PRO A 63 -56.94 8.06 1.69
CA PRO A 63 -56.12 8.76 2.66
C PRO A 63 -56.96 9.81 3.40
N LYS A 64 -56.78 9.93 4.72
CA LYS A 64 -57.38 11.02 5.50
C LYS A 64 -56.68 12.34 5.17
N CYS A 65 -57.46 13.42 5.07
CA CYS A 65 -56.93 14.73 4.76
C CYS A 65 -56.11 15.27 5.94
N GLN A 66 -54.84 15.59 5.71
CA GLN A 66 -53.95 16.13 6.75
C GLN A 66 -54.44 17.47 7.31
N LYS A 67 -55.04 18.33 6.45
CA LYS A 67 -55.61 19.63 6.86
C LYS A 67 -57.01 19.50 7.45
N HIS A 68 -57.75 18.46 7.07
CA HIS A 68 -59.13 18.22 7.51
C HIS A 68 -59.26 16.77 7.99
N PRO A 69 -58.71 16.43 9.18
CA PRO A 69 -58.56 15.04 9.65
C PRO A 69 -59.82 14.15 9.59
N PRO A 70 -61.06 14.64 9.83
CA PRO A 70 -62.24 13.79 9.73
C PRO A 70 -62.68 13.52 8.28
N LYS A 71 -62.09 14.17 7.28
CA LYS A 71 -62.48 14.05 5.86
C LYS A 71 -61.53 13.14 5.09
N ILE A 72 -62.08 12.28 4.25
CA ILE A 72 -61.33 11.47 3.29
C ILE A 72 -60.94 12.28 2.05
N CYS A 73 -59.82 11.94 1.42
CA CYS A 73 -59.37 12.55 0.18
C CYS A 73 -59.83 11.72 -1.03
N GLU A 74 -60.84 12.21 -1.72
CA GLU A 74 -61.39 11.58 -2.94
C GLU A 74 -60.79 12.17 -4.23
N LEU A 75 -60.01 13.25 -4.12
CA LEU A 75 -59.39 13.95 -5.25
C LEU A 75 -57.87 13.92 -5.15
N HIS A 76 -57.19 13.99 -6.29
CA HIS A 76 -55.74 14.18 -6.38
C HIS A 76 -55.41 15.49 -7.09
N CYS A 77 -54.59 16.31 -6.46
CA CYS A 77 -54.07 17.54 -7.06
C CYS A 77 -52.87 17.20 -7.95
N LYS A 78 -52.98 17.37 -9.28
CA LYS A 78 -51.88 17.04 -10.21
C LYS A 78 -50.67 17.97 -10.08
N HIS A 79 -50.87 19.23 -9.71
CA HIS A 79 -49.78 20.20 -9.58
C HIS A 79 -48.98 19.98 -8.31
N CYS A 80 -49.65 19.77 -7.18
CA CYS A 80 -48.99 19.51 -5.90
C CYS A 80 -48.60 18.04 -5.71
N ASN A 81 -49.09 17.15 -6.57
CA ASN A 81 -48.92 15.70 -6.50
C ASN A 81 -49.33 15.07 -5.14
N ILE A 82 -50.42 15.56 -4.55
CA ILE A 82 -50.93 15.08 -3.25
C ILE A 82 -52.45 14.80 -3.31
N PRO A 83 -52.95 13.84 -2.51
CA PRO A 83 -54.38 13.62 -2.34
C PRO A 83 -55.02 14.71 -1.47
N ILE A 84 -56.20 15.19 -1.86
CA ILE A 84 -56.92 16.31 -1.22
C ILE A 84 -58.42 15.98 -1.05
N CYS A 85 -59.07 16.58 -0.05
CA CYS A 85 -60.51 16.46 0.17
C CYS A 85 -61.26 17.66 -0.41
N VAL A 86 -62.60 17.57 -0.49
CA VAL A 86 -63.47 18.64 -1.01
C VAL A 86 -63.27 19.96 -0.25
N SER A 87 -63.03 19.91 1.07
CA SER A 87 -62.76 21.13 1.85
C SER A 87 -61.46 21.84 1.50
N CYS A 88 -60.42 21.12 1.04
CA CYS A 88 -59.20 21.77 0.55
C CYS A 88 -59.42 22.50 -0.79
N VAL A 89 -60.47 22.13 -1.53
CA VAL A 89 -60.86 22.86 -2.74
C VAL A 89 -61.66 24.11 -2.34
N SER A 90 -62.60 23.97 -1.40
CA SER A 90 -63.43 25.07 -0.91
C SER A 90 -62.68 26.08 -0.04
N SER A 91 -61.55 25.72 0.58
CA SER A 91 -60.71 26.65 1.37
C SER A 91 -59.89 27.61 0.52
N GLY A 92 -59.93 27.52 -0.81
CA GLY A 92 -59.14 28.34 -1.74
C GLY A 92 -57.72 27.81 -2.00
N ASP A 93 -57.17 26.97 -1.11
CA ASP A 93 -55.80 26.45 -1.17
C ASP A 93 -55.42 25.75 -2.50
N HIS A 94 -56.41 25.15 -3.17
CA HIS A 94 -56.21 24.44 -4.44
C HIS A 94 -57.19 24.88 -5.52
N GLU A 95 -57.82 26.04 -5.39
CA GLU A 95 -58.89 26.49 -6.30
C GLU A 95 -58.45 26.49 -7.77
N HIS A 96 -57.21 26.88 -8.05
CA HIS A 96 -56.67 27.00 -9.42
C HIS A 96 -55.91 25.76 -9.92
N HIS A 97 -55.69 24.76 -9.08
CA HIS A 97 -54.93 23.57 -9.48
C HIS A 97 -55.81 22.56 -10.22
N LYS A 98 -55.25 21.83 -11.20
CA LYS A 98 -55.93 20.69 -11.83
C LYS A 98 -56.12 19.55 -10.83
N LYS A 99 -57.39 19.20 -10.57
CA LYS A 99 -57.79 18.05 -9.76
C LYS A 99 -58.24 16.92 -10.68
N VAL A 100 -57.95 15.70 -10.28
CA VAL A 100 -58.52 14.50 -10.89
C VAL A 100 -59.08 13.61 -9.79
N ASP A 101 -60.06 12.79 -10.14
CA ASP A 101 -60.51 11.73 -9.27
C ASP A 101 -59.33 10.82 -8.84
N ILE A 102 -59.26 10.52 -7.54
CA ILE A 102 -58.12 9.80 -6.95
C ILE A 102 -58.02 8.37 -7.49
N LEU A 103 -59.14 7.73 -7.83
CA LEU A 103 -59.16 6.37 -8.40
C LEU A 103 -58.66 6.36 -9.83
N THR A 104 -58.98 7.40 -10.60
CA THR A 104 -58.49 7.61 -11.96
C THR A 104 -56.97 7.82 -11.95
N ASN A 105 -56.45 8.60 -10.99
CA ASN A 105 -55.01 8.77 -10.79
C ASN A 105 -54.33 7.47 -10.35
N LEU A 106 -54.92 6.74 -9.41
CA LEU A 106 -54.43 5.44 -8.94
C LEU A 106 -54.32 4.45 -10.10
N SER A 107 -55.36 4.35 -10.93
CA SER A 107 -55.37 3.47 -12.11
C SER A 107 -54.29 3.85 -13.12
N SER A 108 -54.15 5.14 -13.41
CA SER A 108 -53.11 5.65 -14.32
C SER A 108 -51.69 5.34 -13.81
N LYS A 109 -51.45 5.53 -12.50
CA LYS A 109 -50.14 5.21 -11.88
C LYS A 109 -49.87 3.71 -11.84
N LYS A 110 -50.88 2.88 -11.56
CA LYS A 110 -50.75 1.41 -11.63
C LYS A 110 -50.37 0.94 -13.03
N GLU A 111 -50.93 1.53 -14.08
CA GLU A 111 -50.55 1.20 -15.47
C GLU A 111 -49.12 1.63 -15.81
N LEU A 112 -48.67 2.80 -15.35
CA LEU A 112 -47.27 3.22 -15.50
C LEU A 112 -46.32 2.23 -14.79
N ILE A 113 -46.61 1.89 -13.53
CA ILE A 113 -45.83 0.92 -12.76
C ILE A 113 -45.76 -0.44 -13.48
N LYS A 114 -46.87 -0.90 -14.08
CA LYS A 114 -46.88 -2.14 -14.86
C LYS A 114 -45.96 -2.05 -16.09
N LYS A 115 -45.95 -0.93 -16.81
CA LYS A 115 -45.07 -0.71 -17.97
C LYS A 115 -43.60 -0.70 -17.54
N ASP A 116 -43.26 0.09 -16.53
CA ASP A 116 -41.89 0.20 -16.01
C ASP A 116 -41.40 -1.17 -15.50
N LEU A 117 -42.26 -1.91 -14.79
CA LEU A 117 -41.95 -3.25 -14.30
C LEU A 117 -41.68 -4.23 -15.46
N GLN A 118 -42.44 -4.13 -16.56
CA GLN A 118 -42.22 -4.97 -17.73
C GLN A 118 -40.92 -4.62 -18.45
N GLU A 119 -40.62 -3.34 -18.64
CA GLU A 119 -39.37 -2.88 -19.25
C GLU A 119 -38.16 -3.28 -18.42
N LEU A 120 -38.20 -3.05 -17.11
CA LEU A 120 -37.13 -3.45 -16.18
C LEU A 120 -36.90 -4.97 -16.23
N LYS A 121 -37.96 -5.77 -16.22
CA LYS A 121 -37.85 -7.24 -16.23
C LYS A 121 -37.40 -7.79 -17.57
N LYS A 122 -37.92 -7.28 -18.68
CA LYS A 122 -37.74 -7.89 -20.02
C LYS A 122 -36.60 -7.29 -20.83
N LEU A 123 -36.27 -6.02 -20.63
CA LEU A 123 -35.29 -5.31 -21.46
C LEU A 123 -34.03 -4.92 -20.68
N ILE A 124 -34.20 -4.30 -19.51
CA ILE A 124 -33.06 -3.73 -18.77
C ILE A 124 -32.31 -4.82 -18.00
N ARG A 125 -33.00 -5.56 -17.13
CA ARG A 125 -32.36 -6.59 -16.28
C ARG A 125 -31.53 -7.60 -17.08
N PRO A 126 -32.00 -8.15 -18.23
CA PRO A 126 -31.20 -9.09 -19.00
C PRO A 126 -29.90 -8.50 -19.55
N LYS A 127 -29.90 -7.24 -20.02
CA LYS A 127 -28.69 -6.56 -20.51
C LYS A 127 -27.64 -6.41 -19.41
N PHE A 128 -28.06 -5.99 -18.22
CA PHE A 128 -27.16 -5.87 -17.07
C PHE A 128 -26.66 -7.24 -16.59
N GLN A 129 -27.51 -8.27 -16.61
CA GLN A 129 -27.10 -9.64 -16.29
C GLN A 129 -26.08 -10.19 -17.28
N GLN A 130 -26.25 -9.92 -18.57
CA GLN A 130 -25.29 -10.30 -19.60
C GLN A 130 -23.95 -9.62 -19.39
N ALA A 131 -23.92 -8.28 -19.24
CA ALA A 131 -22.69 -7.54 -18.98
C ALA A 131 -21.98 -8.05 -17.71
N ALA A 132 -22.75 -8.31 -16.63
CA ALA A 132 -22.21 -8.87 -15.40
C ALA A 132 -21.61 -10.28 -15.58
N SER A 133 -22.17 -11.09 -16.49
CA SER A 133 -21.67 -12.44 -16.78
C SER A 133 -20.33 -12.47 -17.54
N GLU A 134 -19.99 -11.39 -18.24
CA GLU A 134 -18.73 -11.26 -19.00
C GLU A 134 -17.55 -10.84 -18.11
N ILE A 135 -17.82 -10.11 -17.02
CA ILE A 135 -16.79 -9.59 -16.09
C ILE A 135 -15.88 -10.69 -15.52
N PRO A 136 -16.38 -11.86 -15.05
CA PRO A 136 -15.51 -12.93 -14.58
C PRO A 136 -14.53 -13.44 -15.63
N ALA A 137 -14.97 -13.57 -16.88
CA ALA A 137 -14.11 -14.01 -17.99
C ALA A 137 -13.02 -12.96 -18.28
N GLN A 138 -13.36 -11.67 -18.26
CA GLN A 138 -12.39 -10.58 -18.40
C GLN A 138 -11.35 -10.59 -17.26
N LYS A 139 -11.80 -10.75 -16.00
CA LYS A 139 -10.91 -10.86 -14.84
C LYS A 139 -9.96 -12.06 -14.96
N ALA A 140 -10.48 -13.21 -15.37
CA ALA A 140 -9.67 -14.40 -15.60
C ALA A 140 -8.65 -14.18 -16.72
N GLY A 141 -9.06 -13.53 -17.81
CA GLY A 141 -8.20 -13.17 -18.94
C GLY A 141 -7.03 -12.28 -18.53
N VAL A 142 -7.28 -11.22 -17.74
CA VAL A 142 -6.22 -10.33 -17.22
C VAL A 142 -5.22 -11.10 -16.36
N LYS A 143 -5.71 -11.94 -15.43
CA LYS A 143 -4.85 -12.75 -14.56
C LYS A 143 -3.99 -13.73 -15.37
N GLN A 144 -4.59 -14.40 -16.35
CA GLN A 144 -3.87 -15.34 -17.22
C GLN A 144 -2.83 -14.61 -18.09
N HIS A 145 -3.17 -13.43 -18.61
CA HIS A 145 -2.24 -12.62 -19.39
C HIS A 145 -1.05 -12.14 -18.56
N SER A 146 -1.29 -11.67 -17.33
CA SER A 146 -0.23 -11.29 -16.40
C SER A 146 0.74 -12.44 -16.12
N LEU A 147 0.22 -13.66 -15.88
CA LEU A 147 1.06 -14.85 -15.70
C LEU A 147 1.93 -15.16 -16.94
N LYS A 148 1.38 -15.00 -18.15
CA LYS A 148 2.14 -15.18 -19.39
C LYS A 148 3.26 -14.14 -19.53
N LEU A 149 2.99 -12.88 -19.20
CA LEU A 149 4.00 -11.81 -19.21
C LEU A 149 5.12 -12.10 -18.21
N THR A 150 4.78 -12.48 -16.98
CA THR A 150 5.78 -12.86 -15.96
C THR A 150 6.63 -14.04 -16.41
N ALA A 151 6.02 -15.08 -17.01
CA ALA A 151 6.76 -16.22 -17.53
C ALA A 151 7.72 -15.83 -18.67
N ALA A 152 7.31 -14.94 -19.57
CA ALA A 152 8.16 -14.44 -20.65
C ALA A 152 9.34 -13.61 -20.11
N LEU A 153 9.08 -12.73 -19.13
CA LEU A 153 10.11 -11.93 -18.46
C LEU A 153 11.14 -12.83 -17.76
N ASN A 154 10.68 -13.82 -17.00
CA ASN A 154 11.57 -14.77 -16.32
C ASN A 154 12.44 -15.54 -17.31
N LYS A 155 11.86 -16.01 -18.42
CA LYS A 155 12.60 -16.70 -19.48
C LYS A 155 13.70 -15.82 -20.10
N GLN A 156 13.44 -14.53 -20.29
CA GLN A 156 14.45 -13.58 -20.78
C GLN A 156 15.56 -13.35 -19.75
N GLY A 157 15.20 -13.24 -18.46
CA GLY A 157 16.16 -13.16 -17.37
C GLY A 157 17.08 -14.39 -17.28
N GLU A 158 16.52 -15.60 -17.44
CA GLU A 158 17.30 -16.85 -17.52
C GLU A 158 18.27 -16.85 -18.71
N ALA A 159 17.86 -16.31 -19.86
CA ALA A 159 18.71 -16.20 -21.04
C ALA A 159 19.92 -15.29 -20.77
N LEU A 160 19.70 -14.12 -20.15
CA LEU A 160 20.77 -13.19 -19.77
C LEU A 160 21.73 -13.82 -18.75
N HIS A 161 21.22 -14.48 -17.71
CA HIS A 161 22.07 -15.19 -16.75
C HIS A 161 22.95 -16.25 -17.44
N LYS A 162 22.39 -16.98 -18.41
CA LYS A 162 23.15 -17.99 -19.16
C LYS A 162 24.31 -17.35 -19.94
N GLU A 163 24.07 -16.26 -20.64
CA GLU A 163 25.12 -15.56 -21.39
C GLU A 163 26.22 -14.98 -20.48
N ILE A 164 25.84 -14.36 -19.35
CA ILE A 164 26.80 -13.85 -18.36
C ILE A 164 27.67 -14.99 -17.83
N ASN A 165 27.07 -16.13 -17.46
CA ASN A 165 27.81 -17.29 -16.99
C ASN A 165 28.76 -17.84 -18.06
N SER A 166 28.35 -17.87 -19.34
CA SER A 166 29.22 -18.29 -20.43
C SER A 166 30.42 -17.34 -20.65
N LEU A 167 30.24 -16.03 -20.43
CA LEU A 167 31.36 -15.07 -20.45
C LEU A 167 32.34 -15.27 -19.30
N ILE A 168 31.82 -15.53 -18.09
CA ILE A 168 32.64 -15.84 -16.91
C ILE A 168 33.44 -17.12 -17.16
N GLN A 169 32.80 -18.18 -17.63
CA GLN A 169 33.48 -19.45 -17.96
C GLN A 169 34.61 -19.24 -18.97
N ARG A 170 34.37 -18.45 -20.02
CA ARG A 170 35.42 -18.13 -21.00
C ARG A 170 36.62 -17.43 -20.36
N LYS A 171 36.38 -16.52 -19.40
CA LYS A 171 37.45 -15.84 -18.66
C LYS A 171 38.18 -16.78 -17.72
N GLN A 172 37.48 -17.72 -17.09
CA GLN A 172 38.09 -18.76 -16.26
C GLN A 172 39.01 -19.67 -17.09
N THR A 173 38.57 -20.14 -18.26
CA THR A 173 39.42 -20.93 -19.16
C THR A 173 40.64 -20.16 -19.64
N GLN A 174 40.53 -18.84 -19.84
CA GLN A 174 41.70 -18.00 -20.15
C GLN A 174 42.70 -17.95 -19.00
N ILE A 175 42.23 -17.93 -17.74
CA ILE A 175 43.11 -17.98 -16.57
C ILE A 175 43.81 -19.34 -16.49
N GLU A 176 43.07 -20.44 -16.69
CA GLU A 176 43.62 -21.80 -16.69
C GLU A 176 44.72 -21.98 -17.76
N ASP A 177 44.50 -21.50 -18.99
CA ASP A 177 45.52 -21.55 -20.06
C ASP A 177 46.77 -20.73 -19.72
N MET A 178 46.59 -19.54 -19.12
CA MET A 178 47.73 -18.73 -18.66
C MET A 178 48.51 -19.42 -17.53
N ASP A 179 47.82 -20.06 -16.59
CA ASP A 179 48.44 -20.81 -15.50
C ASP A 179 49.21 -22.02 -16.04
N GLU A 180 48.66 -22.77 -16.99
CA GLU A 180 49.35 -23.88 -17.67
C GLU A 180 50.63 -23.41 -18.37
N GLN A 181 50.58 -22.30 -19.10
CA GLN A 181 51.75 -21.73 -19.79
C GLN A 181 52.83 -21.27 -18.81
N HIS A 182 52.44 -20.59 -17.72
CA HIS A 182 53.38 -20.17 -16.69
C HIS A 182 54.03 -21.37 -15.98
N LEU A 183 53.24 -22.39 -15.64
CA LEU A 183 53.75 -23.60 -15.00
C LEU A 183 54.73 -24.34 -15.92
N ALA A 184 54.39 -24.51 -17.20
CA ALA A 184 55.26 -25.17 -18.17
C ALA A 184 56.62 -24.45 -18.32
N ALA A 185 56.62 -23.12 -18.33
CA ALA A 185 57.85 -22.32 -18.37
C ALA A 185 58.70 -22.52 -17.10
N ILE A 186 58.07 -22.54 -15.93
CA ILE A 186 58.75 -22.77 -14.65
C ILE A 186 59.35 -24.18 -14.60
N THR A 187 58.59 -25.20 -15.00
CA THR A 187 59.06 -26.60 -15.05
C THR A 187 60.25 -26.76 -16.00
N THR A 188 60.21 -26.13 -17.18
CA THR A 188 61.32 -26.18 -18.14
C THR A 188 62.61 -25.59 -17.53
N GLN A 189 62.49 -24.48 -16.79
CA GLN A 189 63.64 -23.87 -16.12
C GLN A 189 64.16 -24.75 -14.98
N GLU A 190 63.27 -25.34 -14.20
CA GLU A 190 63.61 -26.29 -13.15
C GLU A 190 64.41 -27.48 -13.73
N GLU A 191 63.97 -28.06 -14.85
CA GLU A 191 64.68 -29.15 -15.52
C GLU A 191 66.10 -28.75 -15.97
N VAL A 192 66.26 -27.56 -16.57
CA VAL A 192 67.57 -27.05 -17.00
C VAL A 192 68.51 -26.88 -15.80
N ILE A 193 68.01 -26.30 -14.71
CA ILE A 193 68.81 -26.10 -13.49
C ILE A 193 69.18 -27.45 -12.86
N ASN A 194 68.22 -28.37 -12.74
CA ASN A 194 68.46 -29.69 -12.14
C ASN A 194 69.46 -30.51 -12.94
N LYS A 195 69.42 -30.44 -14.28
CA LYS A 195 70.41 -31.09 -15.14
C LYS A 195 71.81 -30.52 -14.91
N ALA A 196 71.95 -29.20 -14.87
CA ALA A 196 73.23 -28.55 -14.57
C ALA A 196 73.76 -28.93 -13.18
N LEU A 197 72.90 -28.97 -12.16
CA LEU A 197 73.27 -29.41 -10.81
C LEU A 197 73.76 -30.86 -10.78
N HIS A 198 73.12 -31.76 -11.54
CA HIS A 198 73.55 -33.15 -11.66
C HIS A 198 74.93 -33.26 -12.31
N GLU A 199 75.18 -32.54 -13.40
CA GLU A 199 76.49 -32.50 -14.06
C GLU A 199 77.59 -31.94 -13.15
N ILE A 200 77.31 -30.85 -12.44
CA ILE A 200 78.23 -30.28 -11.44
C ILE A 200 78.56 -31.31 -10.35
N LYS A 201 77.55 -32.03 -9.84
CA LYS A 201 77.74 -33.06 -8.82
C LYS A 201 78.66 -34.18 -9.31
N GLN A 202 78.52 -34.61 -10.56
CA GLN A 202 79.40 -35.63 -11.14
C GLN A 202 80.83 -35.13 -11.30
N VAL A 203 81.00 -33.91 -11.83
CA VAL A 203 82.33 -33.30 -11.96
C VAL A 203 83.03 -33.16 -10.60
N ILE A 204 82.31 -32.81 -9.53
CA ILE A 204 82.87 -32.77 -8.18
C ILE A 204 83.39 -34.14 -7.73
N LEU A 205 82.63 -35.21 -7.96
CA LEU A 205 83.04 -36.58 -7.61
C LEU A 205 84.28 -37.01 -8.40
N ASP A 206 84.30 -36.75 -9.71
CA ASP A 206 85.43 -37.09 -10.57
C ASP A 206 86.69 -36.33 -10.13
N LEU A 207 86.57 -35.05 -9.78
CA LEU A 207 87.66 -34.24 -9.25
C LEU A 207 88.16 -34.73 -7.88
N GLN A 208 87.26 -35.16 -6.99
CA GLN A 208 87.62 -35.76 -5.70
C GLN A 208 88.44 -37.04 -5.90
N ASN A 209 87.97 -37.95 -6.78
CA ASN A 209 88.69 -39.19 -7.10
C ASN A 209 90.06 -38.91 -7.73
N LEU A 210 90.16 -37.90 -8.60
CA LEU A 210 91.42 -37.51 -9.22
C LEU A 210 92.40 -36.90 -8.20
N LEU A 211 91.89 -36.16 -7.20
CA LEU A 211 92.68 -35.59 -6.11
C LEU A 211 93.25 -36.68 -5.19
N ASP A 212 92.49 -37.77 -4.99
CA ASP A 212 92.90 -38.94 -4.19
C ASP A 212 93.84 -39.88 -4.95
N SER A 213 94.12 -39.63 -6.24
CA SER A 213 95.00 -40.45 -7.08
C SER A 213 96.45 -39.98 -7.03
N ASP A 214 97.38 -40.91 -6.78
CA ASP A 214 98.83 -40.66 -6.87
C ASP A 214 99.40 -40.81 -8.30
N ASP A 215 98.54 -40.98 -9.32
CA ASP A 215 98.96 -41.12 -10.72
C ASP A 215 99.28 -39.75 -11.36
N VAL A 216 100.58 -39.44 -11.43
CA VAL A 216 101.11 -38.19 -11.98
C VAL A 216 100.67 -37.94 -13.42
N CYS A 217 100.51 -38.99 -14.24
CA CYS A 217 100.11 -38.82 -15.64
C CYS A 217 98.66 -38.32 -15.72
N LEU A 218 97.74 -38.96 -14.99
CA LEU A 218 96.32 -38.59 -14.97
C LEU A 218 96.08 -37.18 -14.42
N VAL A 219 96.78 -36.79 -13.35
CA VAL A 219 96.63 -35.45 -12.76
C VAL A 219 97.24 -34.36 -13.66
N SER A 220 98.34 -34.65 -14.36
CA SER A 220 99.00 -33.69 -15.24
C SER A 220 98.19 -33.31 -16.49
N GLU A 221 97.31 -34.21 -16.95
CA GLU A 221 96.41 -33.97 -18.09
C GLU A 221 95.14 -33.18 -17.72
N TYR A 222 94.92 -32.92 -16.42
CA TYR A 222 93.73 -32.21 -15.95
C TYR A 222 93.63 -30.79 -16.52
N THR A 223 92.45 -30.46 -17.05
CA THR A 223 92.08 -29.12 -17.46
C THR A 223 90.77 -28.70 -16.81
N SER A 224 90.72 -27.47 -16.29
CA SER A 224 89.57 -27.01 -15.52
C SER A 224 88.34 -26.73 -16.39
N ARG A 225 87.21 -27.35 -16.04
CA ARG A 225 85.89 -27.12 -16.67
C ARG A 225 85.02 -26.11 -15.92
N ASN A 226 85.53 -25.47 -14.87
CA ASN A 226 84.72 -24.55 -14.04
C ASN A 226 84.14 -23.39 -14.85
N GLY A 227 84.80 -22.97 -15.94
CA GLY A 227 84.30 -21.94 -16.85
C GLY A 227 82.91 -22.26 -17.43
N GLU A 228 82.59 -23.53 -17.65
CA GLU A 228 81.29 -24.00 -18.17
C GLU A 228 80.14 -23.72 -17.18
N PHE A 229 80.44 -23.62 -15.88
CA PHE A 229 79.43 -23.48 -14.80
C PHE A 229 79.46 -22.12 -14.10
N ARG A 230 80.29 -21.17 -14.56
CA ARG A 230 80.42 -19.84 -13.90
C ARG A 230 79.19 -18.95 -14.09
N SER A 231 78.43 -19.15 -15.16
CA SER A 231 77.19 -18.43 -15.43
C SER A 231 76.00 -19.30 -15.06
N LEU A 232 75.06 -18.75 -14.29
CA LEU A 232 73.79 -19.41 -14.05
C LEU A 232 72.97 -19.48 -15.36
N PRO A 233 72.20 -20.55 -15.59
CA PRO A 233 71.20 -20.55 -16.66
C PRO A 233 70.27 -19.33 -16.54
N ALA A 234 69.87 -18.78 -17.69
CA ALA A 234 69.05 -17.56 -17.74
C ALA A 234 67.81 -17.71 -16.86
N GLN A 235 67.62 -16.78 -15.92
CA GLN A 235 66.43 -16.74 -15.08
C GLN A 235 65.45 -15.74 -15.69
N PHE A 236 64.16 -16.10 -15.72
CA PHE A 236 63.10 -15.20 -16.14
C PHE A 236 62.21 -14.83 -14.95
N GLN A 237 61.59 -13.65 -15.02
CA GLN A 237 60.63 -13.20 -14.02
C GLN A 237 59.20 -13.50 -14.49
N VAL A 238 58.38 -14.06 -13.60
CA VAL A 238 56.95 -14.28 -13.84
C VAL A 238 56.17 -13.13 -13.20
N THR A 239 55.45 -12.37 -14.02
CA THR A 239 54.39 -11.47 -13.57
C THR A 239 53.06 -12.20 -13.62
N LEU A 240 52.34 -12.25 -12.50
CA LEU A 240 51.03 -12.88 -12.41
C LEU A 240 49.93 -11.98 -13.00
N PRO A 241 48.89 -12.56 -13.64
CA PRO A 241 47.77 -11.79 -14.15
C PRO A 241 46.98 -11.13 -13.01
N THR A 242 46.39 -9.97 -13.32
CA THR A 242 45.48 -9.26 -12.42
C THR A 242 44.13 -9.03 -13.08
N PHE A 243 43.04 -9.17 -12.31
CA PHE A 243 41.69 -8.86 -12.75
C PHE A 243 41.23 -7.54 -12.15
N SER A 244 40.77 -6.63 -13.00
CA SER A 244 40.23 -5.33 -12.61
C SER A 244 38.76 -5.23 -13.04
N PRO A 245 37.78 -5.33 -12.13
CA PRO A 245 36.37 -5.29 -12.48
C PRO A 245 35.95 -3.90 -12.96
N GLN A 246 35.00 -3.86 -13.90
CA GLN A 246 34.33 -2.63 -14.31
C GLN A 246 33.01 -2.45 -13.54
N GLU A 247 32.57 -1.20 -13.42
CA GLU A 247 31.28 -0.86 -12.81
C GLU A 247 30.12 -1.39 -13.68
N ILE A 248 29.11 -1.97 -13.05
CA ILE A 248 27.97 -2.56 -13.76
C ILE A 248 26.98 -1.46 -14.14
N ASN A 249 26.83 -1.21 -15.44
CA ASN A 249 25.84 -0.28 -15.96
C ASN A 249 24.43 -0.91 -15.95
N ARG A 250 23.61 -0.52 -14.97
CA ARG A 250 22.23 -1.02 -14.83
C ARG A 250 21.33 -0.65 -16.00
N GLU A 251 21.54 0.50 -16.65
CA GLU A 251 20.69 0.94 -17.75
C GLU A 251 20.87 0.09 -19.00
N GLN A 252 22.10 -0.36 -19.27
CA GLN A 252 22.37 -1.28 -20.37
C GLN A 252 21.76 -2.66 -20.12
N LEU A 253 21.79 -3.14 -18.87
CA LEU A 253 21.15 -4.40 -18.50
C LEU A 253 19.62 -4.32 -18.63
N ASP A 254 19.02 -3.22 -18.21
CA ASP A 254 17.57 -2.97 -18.37
C ASP A 254 17.15 -2.97 -19.85
N GLN A 255 17.95 -2.32 -20.72
CA GLN A 255 17.73 -2.35 -22.17
C GLN A 255 17.82 -3.76 -22.76
N GLN A 256 18.73 -4.60 -22.27
CA GLN A 256 18.89 -5.99 -22.73
C GLN A 256 17.80 -6.92 -22.20
N LEU A 257 17.22 -6.61 -21.04
CA LEU A 257 16.09 -7.35 -20.47
C LEU A 257 14.80 -7.09 -21.26
N GLY A 258 14.62 -5.87 -21.78
CA GLY A 258 13.50 -5.48 -22.61
C GLY A 258 12.51 -4.57 -21.89
N SER A 259 11.38 -4.26 -22.54
CA SER A 259 10.39 -3.31 -22.04
C SER A 259 8.99 -3.92 -21.93
N LEU A 260 8.19 -3.38 -21.00
CA LEU A 260 6.78 -3.71 -20.87
C LEU A 260 5.92 -2.56 -21.40
N SER A 261 4.94 -2.90 -22.23
CA SER A 261 3.93 -1.93 -22.68
C SER A 261 3.04 -1.51 -21.52
N GLN A 262 2.70 -0.22 -21.45
CA GLN A 262 1.82 0.32 -20.42
C GLN A 262 0.39 -0.22 -20.57
N LEU A 263 -0.30 -0.35 -19.44
CA LEU A 263 -1.72 -0.67 -19.40
C LEU A 263 -2.53 0.50 -19.95
N LEU A 264 -3.28 0.26 -21.03
CA LEU A 264 -4.24 1.21 -21.57
C LEU A 264 -5.65 0.73 -21.21
N ILE A 265 -6.34 1.46 -20.33
CA ILE A 265 -7.77 1.26 -20.08
C ILE A 265 -8.51 2.31 -20.91
N THR A 266 -9.08 1.87 -22.03
CA THR A 266 -9.94 2.71 -22.86
C THR A 266 -11.40 2.48 -22.49
N TYR A 267 -12.09 3.55 -22.11
CA TYR A 267 -13.54 3.54 -21.99
C TYR A 267 -14.13 4.04 -23.31
N PRO A 268 -15.17 3.39 -23.87
CA PRO A 268 -15.91 3.97 -24.97
C PRO A 268 -16.53 5.30 -24.50
N LEU A 269 -16.11 6.41 -25.11
CA LEU A 269 -16.76 7.69 -24.92
C LEU A 269 -18.20 7.57 -25.44
N THR A 270 -19.18 7.68 -24.55
CA THR A 270 -20.54 8.07 -24.92
C THR A 270 -20.60 9.59 -24.97
N ASP A 271 -21.22 10.10 -26.04
CA ASP A 271 -21.15 11.44 -26.63
C ASP A 271 -21.06 12.70 -25.74
N GLU A 272 -20.42 13.70 -26.36
CA GLU A 272 -20.35 15.16 -26.11
C GLU A 272 -19.42 15.69 -24.99
N ALA A 273 -18.19 16.10 -25.35
CA ALA A 273 -17.91 17.47 -25.82
C ALA A 273 -16.39 17.80 -25.82
N THR A 274 -15.93 18.29 -26.98
CA THR A 274 -14.81 19.23 -27.22
C THR A 274 -13.36 18.91 -26.83
N ARG A 275 -12.62 18.55 -27.89
CA ARG A 275 -11.22 18.86 -28.23
C ARG A 275 -10.52 19.97 -27.42
N THR A 276 -9.31 19.66 -26.94
CA THR A 276 -8.08 20.35 -27.39
C THR A 276 -6.92 19.36 -27.45
N THR A 277 -6.15 19.51 -28.52
CA THR A 277 -4.93 18.84 -28.92
C THR A 277 -3.70 19.44 -28.25
N GLU A 278 -2.66 18.61 -28.09
CA GLU A 278 -1.18 18.87 -28.14
C GLU A 278 -0.49 17.92 -27.14
N GLU A 279 0.14 16.84 -27.59
CA GLU A 279 1.48 16.70 -28.20
C GLU A 279 2.67 16.71 -27.21
N HIS A 280 3.16 15.49 -26.95
CA HIS A 280 4.56 15.03 -26.99
C HIS A 280 5.57 15.54 -25.93
N GLY A 281 5.97 14.60 -25.06
CA GLY A 281 7.23 14.66 -24.30
C GLY A 281 7.62 13.25 -23.80
N GLY A 282 8.77 12.75 -24.26
CA GLY A 282 9.24 11.37 -24.05
C GLY A 282 9.60 10.98 -22.61
N PRO A 283 9.87 9.68 -22.35
CA PRO A 283 9.81 9.11 -21.02
C PRO A 283 11.12 9.33 -20.24
N LYS A 284 11.01 9.96 -19.07
CA LYS A 284 12.04 9.88 -18.02
C LYS A 284 11.92 8.52 -17.31
N LYS A 285 13.05 7.83 -17.20
CA LYS A 285 13.22 6.54 -16.51
C LYS A 285 12.99 6.72 -15.00
N THR A 286 12.11 5.89 -14.43
CA THR A 286 11.87 5.78 -12.98
C THR A 286 12.76 4.68 -12.39
N PRO A 287 13.61 4.95 -11.38
CA PRO A 287 14.33 3.92 -10.65
C PRO A 287 13.38 3.15 -9.72
N GLY A 288 13.59 1.83 -9.61
CA GLY A 288 12.80 0.93 -8.79
C GLY A 288 12.75 1.37 -7.33
N ALA A 289 11.52 1.55 -6.84
CA ALA A 289 11.26 1.91 -5.47
C ALA A 289 11.43 0.74 -4.51
N VAL A 290 11.93 1.06 -3.33
CA VAL A 290 12.10 0.15 -2.21
C VAL A 290 11.39 0.77 -1.01
N SER A 291 10.19 0.29 -0.70
CA SER A 291 9.63 0.38 0.65
C SER A 291 8.88 -0.91 1.01
N SER A 292 9.26 -1.44 2.19
CA SER A 292 8.84 -2.68 2.87
C SER A 292 9.34 -4.03 2.28
N PRO A 293 10.18 -4.78 3.04
CA PRO A 293 10.88 -5.97 2.52
C PRO A 293 9.97 -7.21 2.43
N PRO A 294 10.24 -8.14 1.49
CA PRO A 294 9.80 -9.52 1.64
C PRO A 294 10.54 -10.14 2.83
N ALA A 295 9.86 -10.99 3.60
CA ALA A 295 10.35 -11.62 4.82
C ALA A 295 11.80 -12.15 4.65
N ARG A 296 12.72 -11.63 5.48
CA ARG A 296 14.13 -12.06 5.57
C ARG A 296 14.58 -12.25 7.02
N PRO A 297 15.64 -13.06 7.25
CA PRO A 297 16.01 -13.59 8.57
C PRO A 297 16.43 -12.49 9.54
N LEU A 298 16.01 -12.62 10.79
CA LEU A 298 16.44 -11.78 11.91
C LEU A 298 17.96 -11.91 12.07
N ARG A 299 18.71 -10.85 11.78
CA ARG A 299 20.03 -10.64 12.39
C ARG A 299 19.80 -9.86 13.67
N ASP A 300 20.30 -10.37 14.78
CA ASP A 300 20.25 -9.70 16.07
C ASP A 300 21.12 -8.43 15.98
N LYS A 301 20.49 -7.26 15.84
CA LYS A 301 21.17 -5.96 15.70
C LYS A 301 21.17 -5.27 17.05
N THR A 302 22.35 -4.94 17.57
CA THR A 302 22.48 -4.23 18.85
C THR A 302 22.41 -2.72 18.64
N LEU A 303 21.56 -2.03 19.41
CA LEU A 303 21.46 -0.56 19.39
C LEU A 303 22.82 0.07 19.74
N SER A 304 23.18 1.14 19.02
CA SER A 304 24.41 1.91 19.24
C SER A 304 24.33 2.73 20.52
N ASP A 305 25.46 2.84 21.22
CA ASP A 305 25.62 3.72 22.40
C ASP A 305 25.80 5.19 22.02
N ARG A 306 26.15 5.45 20.77
CA ARG A 306 26.24 6.80 20.20
C ARG A 306 25.63 6.80 18.81
N PRO A 307 24.38 7.25 18.64
CA PRO A 307 23.82 7.41 17.30
C PRO A 307 24.63 8.47 16.53
N GLN A 308 24.91 8.19 15.26
CA GLN A 308 25.73 9.05 14.41
C GLN A 308 24.86 9.63 13.31
N ILE A 309 24.94 10.96 13.12
CA ILE A 309 24.47 11.57 11.88
C ILE A 309 25.47 11.19 10.80
N LEU A 310 24.99 10.53 9.75
CA LEU A 310 25.79 10.20 8.58
C LEU A 310 25.73 11.32 7.54
N ILE A 311 24.54 11.88 7.32
CA ILE A 311 24.30 12.84 6.23
C ILE A 311 23.27 13.88 6.69
N ASP A 312 23.58 15.15 6.40
CA ASP A 312 22.63 16.25 6.44
C ASP A 312 22.21 16.58 5.01
N ILE A 313 20.95 16.30 4.67
CA ILE A 313 20.39 16.51 3.34
C ILE A 313 19.70 17.88 3.35
N PRO A 314 20.27 18.90 2.67
CA PRO A 314 19.61 20.19 2.56
C PRO A 314 18.38 20.05 1.65
N THR A 315 17.22 20.54 2.10
CA THR A 315 16.06 20.73 1.23
C THR A 315 15.90 22.22 0.92
N THR A 316 15.21 22.55 -0.16
CA THR A 316 15.08 23.93 -0.65
C THR A 316 13.62 24.29 -0.83
N GLY A 317 13.27 25.53 -0.49
CA GLY A 317 11.93 26.07 -0.70
C GLY A 317 10.86 25.47 0.22
N TYR A 318 11.21 25.17 1.47
CA TYR A 318 10.28 24.96 2.58
C TYR A 318 10.72 25.86 3.74
N ASN A 319 9.80 26.53 4.43
CA ASN A 319 10.12 27.17 5.70
C ASN A 319 9.92 26.19 6.85
N TYR A 320 8.95 25.27 6.71
CA TYR A 320 8.71 24.22 7.67
C TYR A 320 8.64 22.86 6.98
N LEU A 321 9.55 21.95 7.34
CA LEU A 321 9.52 20.57 6.86
C LEU A 321 8.55 19.74 7.71
N LEU A 322 7.65 18.99 7.07
CA LEU A 322 6.57 18.28 7.75
C LEU A 322 6.78 16.78 7.74
N SER A 323 6.95 16.19 6.55
CA SER A 323 7.02 14.75 6.37
C SER A 323 8.19 14.35 5.46
N VAL A 324 8.66 13.13 5.65
CA VAL A 324 9.70 12.49 4.85
C VAL A 324 9.32 11.03 4.63
N SER A 325 9.44 10.55 3.40
CA SER A 325 9.19 9.16 3.05
C SER A 325 10.27 8.64 2.11
N CYS A 326 10.76 7.44 2.38
CA CYS A 326 11.86 6.84 1.62
C CYS A 326 11.31 6.20 0.34
N LEU A 327 11.78 6.66 -0.81
CA LEU A 327 11.51 6.01 -2.10
C LEU A 327 12.47 4.83 -2.30
N SER A 328 13.72 5.01 -1.90
CA SER A 328 14.76 4.01 -1.93
C SER A 328 15.80 4.30 -0.83
N ASP A 329 16.85 3.50 -0.77
CA ASP A 329 17.98 3.72 0.13
C ASP A 329 18.78 5.01 -0.17
N GLU A 330 18.54 5.62 -1.33
CA GLU A 330 19.29 6.75 -1.87
C GLU A 330 18.42 7.98 -2.21
N GLU A 331 17.09 7.84 -2.17
CA GLU A 331 16.14 8.89 -2.55
C GLU A 331 14.97 9.00 -1.55
N ILE A 332 14.61 10.23 -1.23
CA ILE A 332 13.58 10.57 -0.25
C ILE A 332 12.61 11.59 -0.81
N TRP A 333 11.32 11.33 -0.62
CA TRP A 333 10.28 12.33 -0.77
C TRP A 333 10.15 13.16 0.50
N THR A 334 9.87 14.44 0.32
CA THR A 334 9.62 15.39 1.39
C THR A 334 8.39 16.23 1.10
N SER A 335 7.67 16.60 2.15
CA SER A 335 6.62 17.63 2.11
C SER A 335 6.84 18.64 3.23
N GLY A 336 6.51 19.89 2.96
CA GLY A 336 6.68 21.00 3.88
C GLY A 336 5.43 21.86 3.98
N ASP A 337 5.60 23.14 4.28
CA ASP A 337 4.53 24.14 4.45
C ASP A 337 3.95 24.70 3.15
N ASN A 338 4.11 24.01 2.03
CA ASN A 338 3.57 24.44 0.74
C ASN A 338 2.99 23.28 -0.08
N GLU A 339 2.42 23.63 -1.22
CA GLU A 339 1.72 22.74 -2.14
C GLU A 339 2.64 21.83 -2.97
N ILE A 340 3.97 21.92 -2.82
CA ILE A 340 4.92 21.17 -3.65
C ILE A 340 5.60 20.08 -2.82
N MET A 341 5.38 18.82 -3.18
CA MET A 341 6.17 17.68 -2.69
C MET A 341 7.43 17.54 -3.55
N LYS A 342 8.57 17.20 -2.93
CA LYS A 342 9.87 17.16 -3.61
C LYS A 342 10.62 15.87 -3.32
N LEU A 343 11.22 15.28 -4.36
CA LEU A 343 12.10 14.12 -4.29
C LEU A 343 13.55 14.59 -4.33
N TYR A 344 14.33 14.18 -3.34
CA TYR A 344 15.75 14.49 -3.24
C TYR A 344 16.58 13.21 -3.21
N ASN A 345 17.80 13.27 -3.74
CA ASN A 345 18.81 12.26 -3.44
C ASN A 345 19.54 12.56 -2.12
N LEU A 346 20.41 11.66 -1.67
CA LEU A 346 21.18 11.86 -0.43
C LEU A 346 22.15 13.05 -0.44
N LYS A 347 22.44 13.66 -1.59
CA LYS A 347 23.26 14.88 -1.68
C LYS A 347 22.43 16.16 -1.52
N GLY A 348 21.10 16.05 -1.44
CA GLY A 348 20.18 17.20 -1.44
C GLY A 348 19.92 17.76 -2.83
N GLU A 349 20.25 17.02 -3.90
CA GLU A 349 19.88 17.41 -5.26
C GLU A 349 18.42 17.06 -5.52
N LEU A 350 17.65 18.07 -5.96
CA LEU A 350 16.25 17.89 -6.35
C LEU A 350 16.16 17.02 -7.61
N ARG A 351 15.39 15.93 -7.54
CA ARG A 351 15.13 15.00 -8.65
C ARG A 351 13.79 15.25 -9.32
N GLU A 352 12.76 15.45 -8.51
CA GLU A 352 11.39 15.61 -8.96
C GLU A 352 10.62 16.54 -8.02
N SER A 353 9.62 17.24 -8.56
CA SER A 353 8.70 18.07 -7.80
C SER A 353 7.28 17.90 -8.32
N VAL A 354 6.33 17.69 -7.42
CA VAL A 354 4.92 17.46 -7.76
C VAL A 354 4.07 18.39 -6.92
N GLN A 355 3.26 19.20 -7.58
CA GLN A 355 2.28 20.05 -6.92
C GLN A 355 1.06 19.21 -6.51
N THR A 356 0.47 19.46 -5.36
CA THR A 356 -0.76 18.79 -4.93
C THR A 356 -1.95 19.18 -5.81
N LYS A 357 -2.91 18.27 -5.92
CA LYS A 357 -4.17 18.46 -6.65
C LYS A 357 -4.97 19.67 -6.14
N SER A 358 -5.07 19.87 -4.83
CA SER A 358 -5.77 21.02 -4.26
C SER A 358 -5.01 22.34 -4.41
N GLY A 359 -3.74 22.31 -4.80
CA GLY A 359 -2.86 23.47 -4.75
C GLY A 359 -2.58 23.96 -3.33
N ASN A 360 -2.81 23.13 -2.31
CA ASN A 360 -2.56 23.42 -0.90
C ASN A 360 -1.65 22.38 -0.27
N THR A 361 -1.18 22.66 0.95
CA THR A 361 -0.24 21.80 1.68
C THR A 361 -0.83 20.42 1.97
N PRO A 362 -0.14 19.32 1.59
CA PRO A 362 -0.56 17.98 1.98
C PRO A 362 -0.20 17.73 3.46
N GLN A 363 -1.05 17.00 4.18
CA GLN A 363 -0.83 16.77 5.61
C GLN A 363 0.26 15.72 5.87
N ASP A 364 0.29 14.67 5.05
CA ASP A 364 1.29 13.61 5.14
C ASP A 364 1.51 12.93 3.78
N ILE A 365 2.64 12.26 3.64
CA ILE A 365 3.05 11.54 2.43
C ILE A 365 3.58 10.14 2.78
N ALA A 366 3.39 9.17 1.89
CA ALA A 366 4.04 7.88 1.99
C ALA A 366 4.34 7.29 0.61
N VAL A 367 5.33 6.41 0.55
CA VAL A 367 5.62 5.62 -0.66
C VAL A 367 4.97 4.24 -0.52
N ILE A 368 4.09 3.88 -1.47
CA ILE A 368 3.48 2.54 -1.55
C ILE A 368 4.45 1.51 -2.12
N ARG A 369 4.17 0.23 -1.91
CA ARG A 369 5.04 -0.90 -2.34
C ARG A 369 5.41 -0.89 -3.83
N SER A 370 4.58 -0.32 -4.71
CA SER A 370 4.89 -0.20 -6.14
C SER A 370 5.83 0.96 -6.47
N GLY A 371 6.16 1.80 -5.49
CA GLY A 371 6.97 3.01 -5.63
C GLY A 371 6.23 4.30 -5.88
N GLY A 372 4.90 4.23 -5.98
CA GLY A 372 4.07 5.42 -6.08
C GLY A 372 4.15 6.26 -4.80
N LEU A 373 4.21 7.58 -4.96
CA LEU A 373 4.00 8.50 -3.84
C LEU A 373 2.50 8.70 -3.64
N VAL A 374 2.02 8.48 -2.43
CA VAL A 374 0.66 8.83 -2.03
C VAL A 374 0.69 9.95 -1.00
N TYR A 375 -0.31 10.81 -1.01
CA TYR A 375 -0.42 11.91 -0.06
C TYR A 375 -1.85 12.15 0.41
N ALA A 376 -1.96 12.66 1.65
CA ALA A 376 -3.21 13.09 2.26
C ALA A 376 -3.47 14.55 1.89
N ASP A 377 -4.59 14.80 1.23
CA ASP A 377 -5.04 16.14 0.84
C ASP A 377 -6.27 16.53 1.68
N PRO A 378 -6.10 17.24 2.80
CA PRO A 378 -7.23 17.65 3.62
C PRO A 378 -8.15 18.65 2.90
N TRP A 379 -7.62 19.42 1.95
CA TRP A 379 -8.36 20.47 1.23
C TRP A 379 -9.24 19.90 0.11
N ASP A 380 -8.80 18.85 -0.57
CA ASP A 380 -9.61 18.10 -1.55
C ASP A 380 -10.35 16.90 -0.93
N ARG A 381 -10.23 16.70 0.39
CA ARG A 381 -10.80 15.57 1.14
C ARG A 381 -10.46 14.24 0.47
N SER A 382 -9.19 14.03 0.14
CA SER A 382 -8.80 12.89 -0.69
C SER A 382 -7.43 12.33 -0.37
N ILE A 383 -7.25 11.05 -0.70
CA ILE A 383 -5.94 10.41 -0.78
C ILE A 383 -5.60 10.29 -2.26
N ASN A 384 -4.46 10.83 -2.65
CA ASN A 384 -4.06 10.92 -4.05
C ASN A 384 -2.77 10.15 -4.28
N LEU A 385 -2.67 9.48 -5.43
CA LEU A 385 -1.48 8.80 -5.94
C LEU A 385 -0.83 9.65 -7.01
N VAL A 386 0.48 9.80 -6.90
CA VAL A 386 1.34 10.45 -7.86
C VAL A 386 1.98 9.39 -8.76
N SER A 387 1.84 9.56 -10.06
CA SER A 387 2.45 8.72 -11.10
C SER A 387 3.16 9.63 -12.11
N GLY A 388 4.44 9.93 -11.84
CA GLY A 388 5.18 10.99 -12.52
C GLY A 388 4.52 12.35 -12.24
N THR A 389 4.20 13.12 -13.28
CA THR A 389 3.54 14.43 -13.13
C THR A 389 2.01 14.34 -13.01
N GLN A 390 1.42 13.14 -13.11
CA GLN A 390 -0.03 12.96 -13.00
C GLN A 390 -0.45 12.59 -11.58
N ILE A 391 -1.59 13.13 -11.16
CA ILE A 391 -2.20 12.85 -9.87
C ILE A 391 -3.54 12.16 -10.09
N GLN A 392 -3.70 10.98 -9.50
CA GLN A 392 -4.95 10.24 -9.49
C GLN A 392 -5.52 10.20 -8.08
N THR A 393 -6.76 10.63 -7.91
CA THR A 393 -7.47 10.43 -6.63
C THR A 393 -7.79 8.95 -6.44
N LEU A 394 -7.22 8.34 -5.39
CA LEU A 394 -7.49 6.95 -5.03
C LEU A 394 -8.74 6.83 -4.18
N ILE A 395 -8.90 7.72 -3.20
CA ILE A 395 -9.96 7.69 -2.20
C ILE A 395 -10.49 9.11 -2.04
N THR A 396 -11.81 9.26 -2.10
CA THR A 396 -12.52 10.49 -1.74
C THR A 396 -13.22 10.29 -0.41
N LEU A 397 -12.94 11.17 0.54
CA LEU A 397 -13.43 11.11 1.92
C LEU A 397 -14.61 12.08 2.06
N ARG A 398 -15.75 11.59 2.55
CA ARG A 398 -16.94 12.41 2.78
C ARG A 398 -17.17 12.57 4.27
N GLY A 399 -17.11 13.78 4.80
CA GLY A 399 -17.28 14.03 6.23
C GLY A 399 -16.01 13.85 7.07
N TRP A 400 -14.86 13.61 6.42
CA TRP A 400 -13.60 13.25 7.07
C TRP A 400 -12.41 13.94 6.40
N GLU A 401 -11.49 14.47 7.21
CA GLU A 401 -10.22 15.02 6.79
C GLU A 401 -9.08 14.01 7.04
N PRO A 402 -8.29 13.64 6.03
CA PRO A 402 -7.12 12.79 6.22
C PRO A 402 -6.01 13.56 6.95
N LEU A 403 -5.40 12.92 7.96
CA LEU A 403 -4.33 13.51 8.77
C LEU A 403 -2.97 12.86 8.48
N GLY A 404 -2.90 11.54 8.59
CA GLY A 404 -1.67 10.78 8.37
C GLY A 404 -1.96 9.53 7.56
N LEU A 405 -0.96 9.01 6.87
CA LEU A 405 -1.10 7.77 6.12
C LEU A 405 0.19 6.96 6.08
N CYS A 406 0.07 5.64 5.94
CA CYS A 406 1.21 4.79 5.60
C CYS A 406 0.80 3.61 4.72
N SER A 407 1.79 3.07 3.98
CA SER A 407 1.64 1.80 3.27
C SER A 407 1.91 0.64 4.23
N THR A 408 1.08 -0.38 4.14
CA THR A 408 1.26 -1.62 4.88
C THR A 408 2.15 -2.60 4.13
N SER A 409 2.66 -3.59 4.85
CA SER A 409 3.35 -4.76 4.30
C SER A 409 2.49 -5.56 3.34
N SER A 410 1.16 -5.54 3.47
CA SER A 410 0.23 -6.20 2.55
C SER A 410 0.00 -5.45 1.22
N GLY A 411 0.39 -4.17 1.16
CA GLY A 411 0.09 -3.26 0.04
C GLY A 411 -1.21 -2.46 0.23
N ASP A 412 -1.94 -2.67 1.32
CA ASP A 412 -3.04 -1.81 1.75
C ASP A 412 -2.52 -0.47 2.27
N LEU A 413 -3.40 0.54 2.29
CA LEU A 413 -3.15 1.85 2.91
C LEU A 413 -3.83 1.94 4.28
N LEU A 414 -3.13 2.46 5.26
CA LEU A 414 -3.73 2.91 6.53
C LEU A 414 -3.80 4.42 6.52
N VAL A 415 -4.96 4.96 6.88
CA VAL A 415 -5.21 6.40 6.92
C VAL A 415 -5.83 6.75 8.25
N ILE A 416 -5.20 7.66 9.01
CA ILE A 416 -5.84 8.27 10.17
C ILE A 416 -6.51 9.57 9.74
N MET A 417 -7.75 9.76 10.17
CA MET A 417 -8.60 10.88 9.74
C MET A 417 -9.44 11.40 10.90
N THR A 418 -9.76 12.69 10.86
CA THR A 418 -10.67 13.36 11.79
C THR A 418 -11.98 13.71 11.08
N SER A 419 -13.09 13.75 11.80
CA SER A 419 -14.38 14.19 11.25
C SER A 419 -14.37 15.69 10.99
N ASP A 420 -15.21 16.17 10.07
CA ASP A 420 -15.30 17.61 9.73
C ASP A 420 -15.67 18.49 10.94
N ASP A 421 -16.35 17.95 11.96
CA ASP A 421 -16.69 18.64 13.21
C ASP A 421 -15.57 18.56 14.28
N LEU A 422 -14.46 17.91 13.94
CA LEU A 422 -13.30 17.65 14.78
C LEU A 422 -13.63 16.90 16.07
N GLN A 423 -14.74 16.15 16.13
CA GLN A 423 -15.15 15.40 17.34
C GLN A 423 -14.72 13.94 17.33
N GLN A 424 -14.40 13.38 16.16
CA GLN A 424 -14.13 11.95 16.01
C GLN A 424 -12.86 11.73 15.22
N THR A 425 -12.03 10.79 15.68
CA THR A 425 -10.83 10.35 14.97
C THR A 425 -10.89 8.84 14.78
N LYS A 426 -10.56 8.37 13.57
CA LYS A 426 -10.47 6.95 13.26
C LYS A 426 -9.29 6.63 12.36
N VAL A 427 -8.82 5.40 12.45
CA VAL A 427 -7.93 4.79 11.46
C VAL A 427 -8.75 3.90 10.54
N VAL A 428 -8.52 4.02 9.24
CA VAL A 428 -9.18 3.20 8.22
C VAL A 428 -8.13 2.47 7.40
N ARG A 429 -8.34 1.17 7.17
CA ARG A 429 -7.55 0.36 6.24
C ARG A 429 -8.28 0.31 4.90
N TYR A 430 -7.54 0.59 3.83
CA TYR A 430 -8.02 0.53 2.46
C TYR A 430 -7.22 -0.50 1.66
N SER A 431 -7.94 -1.41 0.99
CA SER A 431 -7.36 -2.26 -0.05
C SER A 431 -7.76 -1.71 -1.41
N GLY A 432 -6.81 -1.05 -2.08
CA GLY A 432 -7.12 -0.15 -3.20
C GLY A 432 -7.97 1.03 -2.72
N SER A 433 -9.15 1.22 -3.31
CA SER A 433 -10.13 2.25 -2.91
C SER A 433 -11.22 1.74 -1.96
N THR A 434 -11.16 0.46 -1.55
CA THR A 434 -12.21 -0.17 -0.72
C THR A 434 -11.80 -0.13 0.75
N GLU A 435 -12.64 0.47 1.58
CA GLU A 435 -12.51 0.40 3.04
C GLU A 435 -12.72 -1.06 3.50
N THR A 436 -11.71 -1.63 4.15
CA THR A 436 -11.73 -3.02 4.65
C THR A 436 -11.83 -3.09 6.17
N GLN A 437 -11.46 -2.02 6.87
CA GLN A 437 -11.48 -1.96 8.33
C GLN A 437 -11.56 -0.51 8.79
N SER A 438 -12.35 -0.25 9.85
CA SER A 438 -12.43 1.05 10.53
C SER A 438 -12.22 0.85 12.03
N ILE A 439 -11.27 1.58 12.61
CA ILE A 439 -10.81 1.46 13.99
C ILE A 439 -10.98 2.83 14.64
N GLN A 440 -11.88 2.92 15.62
CA GLN A 440 -12.25 4.19 16.23
C GLN A 440 -12.37 4.10 17.76
N GLN A 441 -12.93 2.99 18.25
CA GLN A 441 -13.22 2.78 19.66
C GLN A 441 -12.60 1.47 20.15
N ASP A 442 -12.33 1.40 21.45
CA ASP A 442 -11.92 0.17 22.11
C ASP A 442 -13.11 -0.77 22.36
N ASP A 443 -12.84 -1.95 22.91
CA ASP A 443 -13.85 -2.95 23.25
C ASP A 443 -14.87 -2.45 24.32
N GLN A 444 -14.62 -1.30 24.97
CA GLN A 444 -15.51 -0.64 25.93
C GLN A 444 -16.30 0.53 25.29
N GLY A 445 -16.14 0.79 23.99
CA GLY A 445 -16.77 1.91 23.29
C GLY A 445 -16.10 3.26 23.53
N LYS A 446 -14.92 3.32 24.16
CA LYS A 446 -14.19 4.58 24.37
C LYS A 446 -13.35 4.92 23.13
N PRO A 447 -13.24 6.20 22.75
CA PRO A 447 -12.37 6.62 21.66
C PRO A 447 -10.92 6.17 21.85
N LEU A 448 -10.33 5.59 20.81
CA LEU A 448 -8.92 5.18 20.81
C LEU A 448 -7.98 6.38 20.67
N TYR A 449 -8.40 7.38 19.91
CA TYR A 449 -7.59 8.53 19.52
C TYR A 449 -8.25 9.84 19.98
N SER A 450 -7.44 10.84 20.28
CA SER A 450 -7.91 12.18 20.62
C SER A 450 -8.50 12.89 19.40
N SER A 451 -9.37 13.86 19.63
CA SER A 451 -9.85 14.82 18.64
C SER A 451 -8.83 15.95 18.47
N ASP A 452 -7.92 15.84 17.50
CA ASP A 452 -6.96 16.90 17.10
C ASP A 452 -6.28 16.57 15.75
N ASP A 453 -5.62 17.54 15.12
CA ASP A 453 -5.11 17.52 13.73
C ASP A 453 -3.70 16.92 13.53
N ILE A 454 -2.86 16.84 14.56
CA ILE A 454 -1.51 16.27 14.44
C ILE A 454 -1.51 14.80 14.83
N LYS A 455 -1.54 13.92 13.80
CA LYS A 455 -1.44 12.47 13.97
C LYS A 455 -0.67 11.82 12.84
N TYR A 456 0.27 10.96 13.21
CA TYR A 456 1.04 10.14 12.27
C TYR A 456 0.83 8.68 12.62
N LEU A 457 0.94 7.80 11.62
CA LEU A 457 0.84 6.36 11.86
C LEU A 457 1.81 5.55 11.02
N SER A 458 2.16 4.38 11.53
CA SER A 458 2.99 3.40 10.85
C SER A 458 2.51 1.98 11.18
N GLU A 459 2.62 1.06 10.23
CA GLU A 459 2.43 -0.37 10.50
C GLU A 459 3.74 -0.95 11.06
N ASN A 460 3.66 -1.66 12.17
CA ASN A 460 4.78 -2.41 12.71
C ASN A 460 4.91 -3.78 12.03
N ARG A 461 6.11 -4.38 12.07
CA ARG A 461 6.38 -5.68 11.48
C ARG A 461 5.53 -6.82 12.05
N ASN A 462 5.06 -6.68 13.29
CA ASN A 462 4.09 -7.59 13.91
C ASN A 462 2.62 -7.33 13.48
N SER A 463 2.42 -6.47 12.46
CA SER A 463 1.12 -6.03 11.92
C SER A 463 0.30 -5.13 12.85
N ASP A 464 0.86 -4.68 13.98
CA ASP A 464 0.23 -3.64 14.78
C ASP A 464 0.19 -2.32 14.03
N ILE A 465 -0.80 -1.51 14.36
CA ILE A 465 -0.93 -0.14 13.87
C ILE A 465 -0.54 0.78 15.02
N CYS A 466 0.52 1.54 14.80
CA CYS A 466 1.09 2.46 15.77
C CYS A 466 0.73 3.89 15.38
N VAL A 467 0.05 4.62 16.27
CA VAL A 467 -0.37 6.00 16.03
C VAL A 467 0.32 6.91 17.04
N ALA A 468 1.06 7.89 16.56
CA ALA A 468 1.53 9.01 17.38
C ALA A 468 0.43 10.05 17.46
N ASP A 469 -0.10 10.25 18.66
CA ASP A 469 -1.23 11.13 18.94
C ASP A 469 -0.76 12.29 19.83
N TYR A 470 -0.51 13.43 19.19
CA TYR A 470 0.03 14.64 19.79
C TYR A 470 -0.76 15.09 21.02
N ASN A 471 -2.06 15.32 20.85
CA ASN A 471 -2.93 15.84 21.90
C ASN A 471 -3.20 14.82 23.01
N ALA A 472 -3.16 13.52 22.70
CA ALA A 472 -3.18 12.49 23.73
C ALA A 472 -1.86 12.41 24.52
N GLY A 473 -0.78 13.01 24.03
CA GLY A 473 0.58 12.87 24.57
C GLY A 473 0.99 11.39 24.61
N ALA A 474 0.61 10.62 23.59
CA ALA A 474 0.76 9.17 23.60
C ALA A 474 1.02 8.57 22.21
N VAL A 475 1.77 7.47 22.18
CA VAL A 475 1.71 6.51 21.07
C VAL A 475 0.64 5.46 21.42
N VAL A 476 -0.39 5.38 20.61
CA VAL A 476 -1.50 4.43 20.74
C VAL A 476 -1.26 3.27 19.79
N VAL A 477 -1.14 2.06 20.34
CA VAL A 477 -0.87 0.86 19.54
C VAL A 477 -2.06 -0.09 19.60
N VAL A 478 -2.58 -0.45 18.43
CA VAL A 478 -3.65 -1.43 18.26
C VAL A 478 -3.13 -2.61 17.44
N SER A 479 -3.69 -3.80 17.66
CA SER A 479 -3.37 -4.97 16.85
C SER A 479 -3.88 -4.83 15.42
N ALA A 480 -3.46 -5.73 14.53
CA ALA A 480 -3.99 -5.82 13.17
C ALA A 480 -5.54 -5.88 13.13
N ALA A 481 -6.18 -6.46 14.15
CA ALA A 481 -7.63 -6.53 14.28
C ALA A 481 -8.28 -5.24 14.81
N GLY A 482 -7.50 -4.22 15.16
CA GLY A 482 -7.98 -2.95 15.72
C GLY A 482 -8.18 -2.94 17.23
N LYS A 483 -7.72 -3.98 17.94
CA LYS A 483 -7.83 -4.04 19.41
C LYS A 483 -6.71 -3.28 20.09
N LEU A 484 -7.02 -2.43 21.06
CA LEU A 484 -6.02 -1.73 21.87
C LEU A 484 -5.06 -2.70 22.54
N ARG A 485 -3.76 -2.53 22.30
CA ARG A 485 -2.69 -3.28 22.97
C ARG A 485 -2.12 -2.49 24.13
N PHE A 486 -1.63 -1.29 23.87
CA PHE A 486 -1.06 -0.41 24.89
C PHE A 486 -1.07 1.06 24.46
N ARG A 487 -0.82 1.94 25.43
CA ARG A 487 -0.52 3.36 25.23
C ARG A 487 0.84 3.65 25.85
N TYR A 488 1.73 4.26 25.08
CA TYR A 488 3.03 4.71 25.55
C TYR A 488 3.03 6.23 25.73
N THR A 489 3.30 6.71 26.94
CA THR A 489 3.23 8.13 27.33
C THR A 489 4.60 8.67 27.79
N GLY A 490 5.69 8.11 27.29
CA GLY A 490 7.05 8.37 27.78
C GLY A 490 7.48 7.44 28.93
N PRO A 491 8.79 7.35 29.23
CA PRO A 491 9.29 6.50 30.31
C PRO A 491 9.01 7.11 31.70
N PRO A 492 8.91 6.31 32.78
CA PRO A 492 8.61 6.82 34.13
C PRO A 492 9.58 7.90 34.65
N SER A 493 10.81 7.93 34.12
CA SER A 493 11.87 8.86 34.52
C SER A 493 11.77 10.25 33.90
N THR A 494 10.88 10.49 32.92
CA THR A 494 10.61 11.85 32.45
C THR A 494 9.80 12.61 33.50
N LEU A 495 10.51 13.34 34.38
CA LEU A 495 9.94 14.38 35.25
C LEU A 495 9.02 15.28 34.42
N ARG A 496 7.70 15.23 34.67
CA ARG A 496 6.64 16.13 34.16
C ARG A 496 7.06 17.06 33.01
N GLY A 497 7.41 16.46 31.88
CA GLY A 497 7.52 17.12 30.59
C GLY A 497 6.43 16.54 29.69
N SER A 498 5.81 17.38 28.86
CA SER A 498 4.89 16.89 27.85
C SER A 498 5.67 15.99 26.88
N PHE A 499 5.31 14.71 26.81
CA PHE A 499 5.75 13.86 25.70
C PHE A 499 4.98 14.34 24.48
N ASP A 500 5.71 14.78 23.46
CA ASP A 500 5.15 15.43 22.28
C ASP A 500 5.33 14.53 21.02
N PRO A 501 4.52 13.47 20.89
CA PRO A 501 4.66 12.52 19.79
C PRO A 501 4.21 13.14 18.46
N HIS A 502 5.17 13.29 17.54
CA HIS A 502 4.91 13.69 16.16
C HIS A 502 5.10 12.50 15.20
N GLY A 503 6.11 12.52 14.32
CA GLY A 503 6.30 11.43 13.36
C GLY A 503 6.63 10.12 14.04
N ILE A 504 6.20 9.04 13.39
CA ILE A 504 6.35 7.67 13.87
C ILE A 504 6.73 6.76 12.71
N THR A 505 7.63 5.82 12.96
CA THR A 505 8.05 4.79 12.01
C THR A 505 8.42 3.52 12.76
N THR A 506 8.59 2.41 12.06
CA THR A 506 9.04 1.15 12.63
C THR A 506 10.29 0.65 11.93
N ASP A 507 11.08 -0.18 12.61
CA ASP A 507 12.33 -0.74 12.07
C ASP A 507 12.23 -2.24 11.77
N SER A 508 13.30 -2.82 11.20
CA SER A 508 13.33 -4.23 10.83
C SER A 508 13.24 -5.20 12.02
N GLN A 509 13.48 -4.73 13.25
CA GLN A 509 13.41 -5.48 14.52
C GLN A 509 12.04 -5.34 15.20
N ALA A 510 11.06 -4.73 14.53
CA ALA A 510 9.73 -4.44 15.07
C ALA A 510 9.73 -3.42 16.24
N ASN A 511 10.78 -2.61 16.37
CA ASN A 511 10.76 -1.48 17.28
C ASN A 511 9.99 -0.32 16.66
N ILE A 512 9.38 0.48 17.52
CA ILE A 512 8.65 1.68 17.17
C ILE A 512 9.53 2.88 17.52
N LEU A 513 9.74 3.75 16.54
CA LEU A 513 10.51 4.98 16.67
C LEU A 513 9.55 6.17 16.54
N THR A 514 9.52 7.05 17.54
CA THR A 514 8.62 8.21 17.56
C THR A 514 9.38 9.47 17.93
N ALA A 515 9.11 10.55 17.23
CA ALA A 515 9.69 11.85 17.52
C ALA A 515 9.03 12.45 18.77
N ASP A 516 9.84 12.98 19.68
CA ASP A 516 9.41 13.84 20.78
C ASP A 516 9.85 15.26 20.43
N PHE A 517 8.94 15.98 19.77
CA PHE A 517 9.23 17.15 18.93
C PHE A 517 9.90 18.28 19.71
N ASP A 518 9.28 18.73 20.80
CA ASP A 518 9.80 19.84 21.61
C ASP A 518 11.04 19.44 22.43
N ASN A 519 11.14 18.17 22.83
CA ASN A 519 12.30 17.65 23.56
C ASN A 519 13.49 17.28 22.65
N ARG A 520 13.35 17.47 21.32
CA ARG A 520 14.41 17.29 20.31
C ARG A 520 15.09 15.91 20.37
N ARG A 521 14.30 14.86 20.53
CA ARG A 521 14.79 13.48 20.63
C ARG A 521 13.84 12.51 19.94
N ILE A 522 14.32 11.29 19.70
CA ILE A 522 13.50 10.16 19.23
C ILE A 522 13.41 9.13 20.36
N HIS A 523 12.24 8.59 20.61
CA HIS A 523 12.05 7.46 21.51
C HIS A 523 12.07 6.17 20.69
N ILE A 524 12.82 5.18 21.14
CA ILE A 524 12.77 3.81 20.63
C ILE A 524 12.08 2.95 21.69
N ILE A 525 10.99 2.31 21.32
CA ILE A 525 10.23 1.38 22.16
C ILE A 525 10.12 0.03 21.45
N ASP A 526 10.12 -1.07 22.21
CA ASP A 526 9.91 -2.40 21.64
C ASP A 526 8.46 -2.60 21.18
N GLN A 527 8.21 -3.71 20.49
CA GLN A 527 6.87 -4.08 20.01
C GLN A 527 5.81 -4.28 21.12
N ASP A 528 6.22 -4.38 22.39
CA ASP A 528 5.35 -4.53 23.55
C ASP A 528 5.19 -3.22 24.33
N GLY A 529 5.75 -2.11 23.83
CA GLY A 529 5.66 -0.79 24.44
C GLY A 529 6.67 -0.51 25.54
N ARG A 530 7.68 -1.39 25.72
CA ARG A 530 8.76 -1.13 26.67
C ARG A 530 9.73 -0.12 26.07
N PHE A 531 10.07 0.89 26.87
CA PHE A 531 11.09 1.84 26.49
C PHE A 531 12.46 1.16 26.38
N LEU A 532 13.11 1.34 25.24
CA LEU A 532 14.46 0.82 24.99
C LEU A 532 15.51 1.92 25.19
N ARG A 533 15.37 3.02 24.44
CA ARG A 533 16.40 4.07 24.41
C ARG A 533 15.88 5.38 23.80
N PHE A 534 16.56 6.47 24.10
CA PHE A 534 16.44 7.73 23.38
C PHE A 534 17.53 7.86 22.30
N LEU A 535 17.19 8.37 21.12
CA LEU A 535 18.16 9.00 20.23
C LEU A 535 18.16 10.50 20.54
N HIS A 536 19.20 10.94 21.25
CA HIS A 536 19.37 12.31 21.69
C HIS A 536 20.83 12.72 21.58
N ASN A 537 21.14 14.00 21.84
CA ASN A 537 22.50 14.57 21.80
C ASN A 537 23.24 14.42 20.45
N CYS A 538 22.53 14.08 19.38
CA CYS A 538 23.05 14.03 18.02
C CYS A 538 22.77 15.33 17.24
N GLY A 539 22.26 16.39 17.90
CA GLY A 539 22.03 17.69 17.25
C GLY A 539 20.71 17.82 16.49
N LEU A 540 19.76 16.90 16.72
CA LEU A 540 18.40 17.00 16.16
C LEU A 540 17.71 18.31 16.59
N GLN A 541 16.99 18.93 15.66
CA GLN A 541 16.19 20.14 15.88
C GLN A 541 14.75 19.87 15.48
N ASN A 542 13.84 19.86 16.47
CA ASN A 542 12.39 19.74 16.27
C ASN A 542 12.02 18.62 15.26
N PRO A 543 12.41 17.36 15.56
CA PRO A 543 12.16 16.23 14.68
C PRO A 543 10.65 16.06 14.48
N ARG A 544 10.19 16.07 13.23
CA ARG A 544 8.78 15.94 12.88
C ARG A 544 8.51 14.67 12.10
N GLY A 545 8.75 14.65 10.80
CA GLY A 545 8.58 13.45 9.97
C GLY A 545 9.71 12.44 10.17
N LEU A 546 9.38 11.14 10.18
CA LEU A 546 10.34 10.04 10.32
C LEU A 546 10.13 8.99 9.23
N CYS A 547 11.23 8.43 8.71
CA CYS A 547 11.20 7.24 7.85
C CYS A 547 12.43 6.37 8.13
N VAL A 548 12.31 5.05 7.98
CA VAL A 548 13.44 4.11 8.04
C VAL A 548 13.67 3.49 6.66
N ASP A 549 14.92 3.49 6.18
CA ASP A 549 15.30 2.82 4.93
C ASP A 549 15.51 1.30 5.09
N SER A 550 15.81 0.60 4.00
CA SER A 550 15.94 -0.86 4.03
C SER A 550 17.14 -1.36 4.83
N ARG A 551 18.05 -0.47 5.25
CA ARG A 551 19.26 -0.75 6.02
C ARG A 551 19.11 -0.43 7.51
N ASP A 552 17.94 0.01 7.94
CA ASP A 552 17.66 0.58 9.27
C ASP A 552 18.40 1.89 9.53
N TYR A 553 18.62 2.74 8.52
CA TYR A 553 18.95 4.13 8.75
C TYR A 553 17.69 4.95 8.95
N LEU A 554 17.69 5.80 9.97
CA LEU A 554 16.58 6.69 10.28
C LEU A 554 16.76 8.01 9.56
N PHE A 555 15.77 8.41 8.79
CA PHE A 555 15.63 9.73 8.19
C PHE A 555 14.71 10.58 9.07
N VAL A 556 15.17 11.77 9.43
CA VAL A 556 14.48 12.69 10.33
C VAL A 556 14.30 14.04 9.63
N ALA A 557 13.05 14.41 9.34
CA ALA A 557 12.71 15.74 8.88
C ALA A 557 12.70 16.72 10.06
N GLU A 558 13.53 17.75 9.98
CA GLU A 558 13.63 18.81 10.99
C GLU A 558 12.78 20.01 10.58
N ARG A 559 11.75 20.32 11.37
CA ARG A 559 10.73 21.30 10.97
C ARG A 559 11.33 22.66 10.63
N TYR A 560 12.08 23.25 11.56
CA TYR A 560 12.53 24.64 11.43
C TYR A 560 13.84 24.82 10.67
N THR A 561 14.63 23.76 10.49
CA THR A 561 15.91 23.85 9.76
C THR A 561 15.72 23.60 8.26
N GLY A 562 14.61 22.98 7.85
CA GLY A 562 14.38 22.59 6.46
C GLY A 562 15.34 21.48 6.00
N LYS A 563 15.91 20.69 6.92
CA LYS A 563 16.85 19.61 6.58
C LYS A 563 16.26 18.24 6.90
N VAL A 564 16.71 17.24 6.15
CA VAL A 564 16.54 15.84 6.53
C VAL A 564 17.88 15.28 7.00
N LYS A 565 17.91 14.67 8.18
CA LYS A 565 19.11 14.02 8.72
C LYS A 565 19.00 12.51 8.55
N LYS A 566 20.05 11.87 8.04
CA LYS A 566 20.20 10.41 7.99
C LYS A 566 21.05 9.94 9.17
N LEU A 567 20.50 9.09 10.03
CA LEU A 567 21.12 8.62 11.27
C LEU A 567 21.35 7.12 11.26
N GLN A 568 22.51 6.71 11.74
CA GLN A 568 22.80 5.34 12.15
C GLN A 568 22.56 5.18 13.65
N TYR A 569 21.69 4.25 14.02
CA TYR A 569 21.38 3.95 15.42
C TYR A 569 21.61 2.48 15.82
N TYR A 570 21.94 1.61 14.86
CA TYR A 570 22.46 0.26 15.10
C TYR A 570 23.99 0.21 14.92
N LYS A 571 24.64 -0.72 15.64
CA LYS A 571 26.09 -0.99 15.52
C LYS A 571 26.45 -1.71 14.22
#